data_AF-Q6FT61-F1
#
_entry.id   AF-Q6FT61-F1
#
_cell.length_a   1.000
_cell.length_b   1.000
_cell.length_c   1.000
_cell.angle_alpha   90.00
_cell.angle_beta   90.00
_cell.angle_gamma   90.00
#
_symmetry.space_group_name_H-M   'P 1'
#
loop_
_entity.id
_entity.type
_entity.pdbx_description
1 polymer ?
#
loop_
_entity_poly.entity_id
_entity_poly.type
_entity_poly.pdbx_seq_one_letter_code
_entity_poly.pdbx_strand_id
1 'polypeptide(L)'
;MLFFSFFKTLVDQEVVVQLKNDIEIKGTLQSVDQFLNLKLDNISCNDDKKYPHLSSVRNIFIRGSTVRYVYLNKNMVDTNLLQDATRREHLSDRK
;
A
#
# COMPACT_ATOMS: atom_id res chain seq x y z
N MET A 1 -4.28 10.08 -10.92
CA MET A 1 -2.83 9.79 -11.00
C MET A 1 -2.10 9.96 -9.67
N LEU A 2 -2.54 10.87 -8.79
CA LEU A 2 -1.86 11.19 -7.52
C LEU A 2 -1.39 9.98 -6.70
N PHE A 3 -2.28 9.05 -6.38
CA PHE A 3 -1.96 7.92 -5.49
C PHE A 3 -1.06 6.86 -6.14
N PHE A 4 -1.12 6.72 -7.46
CA PHE A 4 -0.19 5.84 -8.18
C PHE A 4 1.24 6.38 -8.07
N SER A 5 1.43 7.69 -8.31
CA SER A 5 2.72 8.34 -8.13
C SER A 5 3.21 8.29 -6.68
N PHE A 6 2.30 8.49 -5.72
CA PHE A 6 2.61 8.39 -4.30
C PHE A 6 3.10 6.99 -3.90
N PHE A 7 2.40 5.91 -4.29
CA PHE A 7 2.87 4.56 -3.96
C PHE A 7 4.16 4.18 -4.68
N LYS A 8 4.44 4.77 -5.85
CA LYS A 8 5.75 4.61 -6.50
C LYS A 8 6.90 5.18 -5.67
N THR A 9 6.69 6.25 -4.90
CA THR A 9 7.74 6.77 -4.01
C THR A 9 7.96 5.89 -2.77
N LEU A 10 7.05 4.97 -2.50
CA LEU A 10 7.09 4.04 -1.36
C LEU A 10 7.60 2.65 -1.75
N VAL A 11 8.02 2.44 -3.00
CA VAL A 11 8.69 1.19 -3.41
C VAL A 11 9.95 1.01 -2.57
N ASP A 12 10.24 -0.24 -2.21
CA ASP A 12 11.30 -0.67 -1.30
C ASP A 12 11.11 -0.26 0.18
N GLN A 13 9.96 0.33 0.54
CA GLN A 13 9.61 0.64 1.93
C GLN A 13 8.76 -0.47 2.56
N GLU A 14 8.94 -0.67 3.87
CA GLU A 14 8.11 -1.57 4.65
C GLU A 14 6.77 -0.90 4.99
N VAL A 15 5.66 -1.59 4.66
CA VAL A 15 4.29 -1.10 4.86
C VAL A 15 3.43 -2.20 5.49
N VAL A 16 2.34 -1.80 6.14
CA VAL A 16 1.31 -2.74 6.62
C VAL A 16 0.02 -2.50 5.85
N VAL A 17 -0.47 -3.52 5.18
CA VAL A 17 -1.72 -3.48 4.41
C VAL A 17 -2.81 -4.20 5.18
N GLN A 18 -3.88 -3.49 5.53
CA GLN A 18 -5.10 -4.08 6.07
C GLN A 18 -6.12 -4.27 4.95
N LEU A 19 -6.60 -5.49 4.80
CA LEU A 19 -7.61 -5.87 3.83
C LEU A 19 -9.03 -5.66 4.39
N LYS A 20 -10.02 -5.61 3.51
CA LYS A 20 -11.44 -5.46 3.86
C LYS A 20 -12.00 -6.60 4.72
N ASN A 21 -11.34 -7.75 4.75
CA ASN A 21 -11.67 -8.90 5.59
C ASN A 21 -10.84 -8.93 6.89
N ASP A 22 -10.28 -7.78 7.31
CA ASP A 22 -9.54 -7.58 8.55
C ASP A 22 -8.21 -8.34 8.65
N ILE A 23 -7.71 -8.90 7.54
CA ILE A 23 -6.36 -9.47 7.48
C ILE A 23 -5.34 -8.34 7.38
N GLU A 24 -4.32 -8.39 8.24
CA GLU A 24 -3.17 -7.48 8.21
C GLU A 24 -1.92 -8.20 7.71
N ILE A 25 -1.29 -7.60 6.71
CA ILE A 25 -0.10 -8.14 6.05
C ILE A 25 0.98 -7.06 6.10
N LYS A 26 2.07 -7.35 6.80
CA LYS A 26 3.29 -6.54 6.80
C LYS A 26 4.21 -7.05 5.69
N GLY A 27 4.83 -6.15 4.94
CA GLY A 27 5.81 -6.54 3.93
C GLY A 27 6.45 -5.34 3.24
N THR A 28 7.42 -5.61 2.37
CA THR A 28 8.10 -4.58 1.59
C THR A 28 7.37 -4.35 0.28
N LEU A 29 7.02 -3.10 -0.04
CA LEU A 29 6.33 -2.77 -1.28
C LEU A 29 7.28 -2.91 -2.48
N GLN A 30 7.06 -3.92 -3.31
CA GLN A 30 7.88 -4.19 -4.49
C GLN A 30 7.37 -3.47 -5.74
N SER A 31 6.05 -3.40 -5.93
CA SER A 31 5.47 -2.68 -7.07
C SER A 31 4.02 -2.27 -6.84
N VAL A 32 3.59 -1.28 -7.63
CA VAL A 32 2.21 -0.78 -7.69
C VAL A 32 1.80 -0.55 -9.16
N ASP A 33 0.53 -0.76 -9.48
CA ASP A 33 -0.03 -0.46 -10.80
C ASP A 33 -1.10 0.65 -10.77
N GLN A 34 -1.68 0.96 -11.94
CA GLN A 34 -2.68 2.03 -12.09
C GLN A 34 -3.99 1.79 -11.32
N PHE A 35 -4.30 0.55 -10.95
CA PHE A 35 -5.47 0.19 -10.14
C PHE A 35 -5.13 0.12 -8.65
N LEU A 36 -3.91 0.54 -8.28
CA LEU A 36 -3.36 0.45 -6.94
C LEU A 36 -3.31 -0.99 -6.43
N ASN A 37 -3.15 -1.97 -7.34
CA ASN A 37 -2.77 -3.32 -6.94
C ASN A 37 -1.33 -3.27 -6.41
N LEU A 38 -1.07 -3.98 -5.31
CA LEU A 38 0.20 -3.96 -4.61
C LEU A 38 0.87 -5.32 -4.69
N LYS A 39 2.17 -5.35 -4.97
CA LYS A 39 2.99 -6.54 -4.79
C LYS A 39 3.87 -6.33 -3.57
N LEU A 40 3.73 -7.18 -2.56
CA LEU A 40 4.58 -7.17 -1.38
C LEU A 40 5.55 -8.36 -1.42
N ASP A 41 6.77 -8.10 -0.95
CA ASP A 41 7.82 -9.09 -0.76
C ASP A 41 8.14 -9.25 0.74
N ASN A 42 8.74 -10.38 1.09
CA ASN A 42 9.09 -10.76 2.47
C ASN A 42 7.94 -10.52 3.48
N ILE A 43 6.75 -11.05 3.19
CA ILE A 43 5.58 -10.77 4.01
C ILE A 43 5.58 -11.51 5.34
N SER A 44 4.92 -10.92 6.32
CA SER A 44 4.55 -11.53 7.59
C SER A 44 3.11 -11.15 7.94
N CYS A 45 2.35 -12.11 8.48
CA CYS A 45 1.00 -11.87 8.97
C CYS A 45 1.07 -11.70 10.49
N ASN A 46 0.36 -10.71 11.03
CA ASN A 46 0.33 -10.47 12.47
C ASN A 46 -0.37 -11.61 13.24
N ASP A 47 -1.23 -12.37 12.53
CA ASP A 47 -2.15 -13.37 13.09
C ASP A 47 -1.87 -14.78 12.51
N ASP A 48 -0.61 -15.22 12.56
CA ASP A 48 -0.15 -16.51 12.00
C ASP A 48 -0.96 -17.73 12.49
N LYS A 49 -1.48 -17.70 13.72
CA LYS A 49 -2.32 -18.78 14.26
C LYS A 49 -3.69 -18.85 13.60
N LYS A 50 -4.24 -17.71 13.18
CA LYS A 50 -5.57 -17.60 12.59
C LYS A 50 -5.53 -17.85 11.07
N TYR A 51 -4.41 -17.49 10.44
CA TYR A 51 -4.22 -17.62 8.99
C TYR A 51 -2.93 -18.40 8.64
N PRO A 52 -2.81 -19.68 9.05
CA PRO A 52 -1.58 -20.47 8.87
C PRO A 52 -1.20 -20.68 7.40
N HIS A 53 -2.15 -20.52 6.48
CA HIS A 53 -1.91 -20.60 5.04
C HIS A 53 -1.03 -19.46 4.51
N LEU A 54 -0.92 -18.34 5.24
CA LEU A 54 -0.08 -17.20 4.84
C LEU A 54 1.37 -17.35 5.31
N SER A 55 1.64 -18.16 6.33
CA SER A 55 2.98 -18.25 6.95
C SER A 55 4.05 -18.85 6.02
N SER A 56 3.66 -19.56 4.96
CA SER A 56 4.60 -20.10 3.95
C SER A 56 4.75 -19.19 2.73
N VAL A 57 3.95 -18.13 2.63
CA VAL A 57 3.96 -17.22 1.48
C VAL A 57 4.98 -16.12 1.74
N ARG A 58 5.98 -15.99 0.87
CA ARG A 58 6.96 -14.90 0.96
C ARG A 58 6.53 -13.65 0.21
N ASN A 59 5.86 -13.84 -0.93
CA ASN A 59 5.53 -12.76 -1.87
C ASN A 59 4.04 -12.86 -2.19
N ILE A 60 3.35 -11.74 -2.20
CA ILE A 60 1.90 -11.70 -2.45
C ILE A 60 1.54 -10.58 -3.41
N PHE A 61 0.55 -10.86 -4.25
CA PHE A 61 -0.14 -9.85 -5.04
C PHE A 61 -1.50 -9.56 -4.40
N ILE A 62 -1.75 -8.28 -4.12
CA ILE A 62 -2.97 -7.80 -3.49
C ILE A 62 -3.72 -6.95 -4.50
N ARG A 63 -4.98 -7.32 -4.73
CA ARG A 63 -5.88 -6.54 -5.58
C ARG A 63 -6.25 -5.24 -4.85
N GLY A 64 -6.02 -4.08 -5.46
CA GLY A 64 -6.26 -2.77 -4.84
C GLY A 64 -7.69 -2.61 -4.31
N SER A 65 -8.67 -3.21 -4.99
CA SER A 65 -10.08 -3.18 -4.56
C SER A 65 -10.37 -3.92 -3.24
N THR A 66 -9.49 -4.82 -2.77
CA THR A 66 -9.64 -5.55 -1.50
C THR A 66 -8.94 -4.86 -0.34
N VAL A 67 -8.14 -3.82 -0.60
CA VAL A 67 -7.44 -3.05 0.43
C VAL A 67 -8.43 -2.14 1.16
N ARG A 68 -8.29 -2.05 2.49
CA ARG A 68 -8.99 -1.08 3.34
C ARG A 68 -8.04 0.04 3.77
N TYR A 69 -6.90 -0.31 4.35
CA TYR A 69 -5.89 0.67 4.79
C TYR A 69 -4.49 0.23 4.40
N VAL A 70 -3.60 1.22 4.22
CA VAL A 70 -2.16 1.03 4.16
C VAL A 70 -1.54 1.92 5.23
N TYR A 71 -0.94 1.31 6.24
CA TYR A 71 -0.23 2.02 7.30
C TYR A 71 1.22 2.27 6.88
N LEU A 72 1.66 3.51 7.10
CA LEU A 72 2.95 4.02 6.69
C LEU A 72 3.60 4.74 7.87
N ASN A 73 4.93 4.75 7.93
CA ASN A 73 5.64 5.57 8.88
C ASN A 73 5.64 7.05 8.43
N LYS A 74 5.53 7.97 9.39
CA LYS A 74 5.47 9.41 9.10
C LYS A 74 6.69 9.94 8.33
N ASN A 75 7.87 9.34 8.55
CA ASN A 75 9.11 9.71 7.88
C ASN A 75 9.16 9.35 6.38
N MET A 76 8.26 8.49 5.90
CA MET A 76 8.18 8.07 4.50
C MET A 76 7.39 9.07 3.63
N VAL A 77 6.76 10.08 4.24
CA VAL A 77 5.80 10.96 3.56
C VAL A 77 6.18 12.43 3.76
N ASP A 78 6.51 13.11 2.67
CA ASP A 78 6.55 14.57 2.64
C ASP A 78 5.11 15.12 2.53
N THR A 79 4.59 15.61 3.65
CA THR A 79 3.23 16.14 3.72
C THR A 79 3.04 17.43 2.93
N ASN A 80 4.09 18.23 2.72
CA ASN A 80 3.98 19.47 1.94
C ASN A 80 3.79 19.14 0.47
N LEU A 81 4.61 18.20 -0.05
CA LEU A 81 4.47 17.69 -1.41
C LEU A 81 3.11 17.05 -1.63
N LEU A 82 2.63 16.25 -0.67
CA LEU A 82 1.33 15.59 -0.77
C LEU A 82 0.18 16.60 -0.84
N GLN A 83 0.19 17.61 0.04
CA GLN A 83 -0.83 18.68 0.03
C GLN A 83 -0.85 19.45 -1.29
N ASP A 84 0.33 19.85 -1.80
CA ASP A 84 0.44 20.58 -3.05
C ASP A 84 -0.04 19.74 -4.25
N ALA A 85 0.40 18.47 -4.32
CA ALA A 85 -0.04 17.54 -5.34
C ALA A 85 -1.56 17.33 -5.32
N THR A 86 -2.18 17.23 -4.14
CA THR A 86 -3.65 17.11 -4.02
C THR A 86 -4.38 18.34 -4.53
N ARG A 87 -3.90 19.56 -4.23
CA ARG A 87 -4.52 20.78 -4.75
C ARG A 87 -4.45 20.83 -6.28
N ARG A 88 -3.31 20.45 -6.86
CA ARG A 88 -3.13 20.41 -8.32
C ARG A 88 -4.02 19.35 -8.99
N GLU A 89 -4.05 18.13 -8.45
CA GLU A 89 -4.89 17.04 -8.97
C GLU A 89 -6.38 17.41 -8.92
N HIS A 90 -6.84 18.01 -7.81
CA HIS A 90 -8.24 18.42 -7.68
C HIS A 90 -8.66 19.47 -8.73
N LEU A 91 -7.75 20.38 -9.09
CA LEU A 91 -8.01 21.37 -10.14
C LEU A 91 -8.02 20.73 -11.55
N SER A 92 -7.24 19.67 -11.78
CA SER A 92 -7.26 18.94 -13.05
C SER A 92 -8.48 18.03 -13.20
N ASP A 93 -8.91 17.36 -12.15
CA ASP A 93 -10.05 16.42 -12.19
C ASP A 93 -11.39 17.11 -12.48
N ARG A 94 -11.46 18.43 -12.30
CA ARG A 94 -12.66 19.25 -12.57
C ARG A 94 -12.71 19.82 -13.98
N LYS A 95 -11.67 19.65 -14.78
CA LYS A 95 -11.64 20.04 -16.20
C LYS A 95 -12.02 18.86 -17.08
#